data_AF-A0A970NWR5-F1
#
_entry.id   AF-A0A970NWR5-F1
#
_cell.length_a   1.000
_cell.length_b   1.000
_cell.length_c   1.000
_cell.angle_alpha   90.00
_cell.angle_beta   90.00
_cell.angle_gamma   90.00
#
_symmetry.space_group_name_H-M   'P 1'
#
loop_
_entity.id
_entity.type
_entity.pdbx_description
1 polymer ?
#
loop_
_entity_poly.entity_id
_entity_poly.type
_entity_poly.pdbx_seq_one_letter_code
_entity_poly.pdbx_strand_id
1 'polypeptide(L)'
;MKNIITLAALMLLAFTGFAQDGKSIYNKYSEAEGVSAVYISPAMFRLIGKIPNIQVENSDVNLTPVIQALNGMYLISSENPRINAEIKADANRFLEKNQYELLMEAKDGGETVRICTLGKDIITGFVLLAFQRNEFTFISLDGKMKREDLERLIAESR
;
A
#
# COMPACT_ATOMS: atom_id res chain seq x y z
N MET A 1 11.34 -39.19 -23.10
CA MET A 1 9.96 -38.79 -22.73
C MET A 1 9.75 -38.62 -21.22
N LYS A 2 10.33 -39.46 -20.34
CA LYS A 2 10.24 -39.26 -18.87
C LYS A 2 10.76 -37.89 -18.38
N ASN A 3 11.79 -37.34 -19.03
CA ASN A 3 12.41 -36.08 -18.60
C ASN A 3 11.57 -34.82 -18.90
N ILE A 4 10.65 -34.87 -19.86
CA ILE A 4 9.79 -33.72 -20.19
C ILE A 4 8.67 -33.59 -19.15
N ILE A 5 8.14 -34.72 -18.68
CA ILE A 5 7.07 -34.76 -17.68
C ILE A 5 7.58 -34.27 -16.31
N THR A 6 8.82 -34.63 -15.93
CA THR A 6 9.45 -34.14 -14.70
C THR A 6 9.72 -32.63 -14.75
N LEU A 7 10.10 -32.10 -15.92
CA LEU A 7 10.35 -30.67 -16.10
C LEU A 7 9.04 -29.84 -16.08
N ALA A 8 7.95 -30.39 -16.64
CA ALA A 8 6.62 -29.80 -16.56
C ALA A 8 6.05 -29.83 -15.13
N ALA A 9 6.29 -30.90 -14.37
CA ALA A 9 5.91 -30.99 -12.96
C ALA A 9 6.69 -30.00 -12.07
N LEU A 10 7.96 -29.72 -12.38
CA LEU A 10 8.75 -28.70 -11.67
C LEU A 10 8.25 -27.27 -11.94
N MET A 11 7.77 -26.99 -13.16
CA MET A 11 7.17 -25.69 -13.50
C MET A 11 5.82 -25.45 -12.79
N LEU A 12 5.06 -26.51 -12.48
CA LEU A 12 3.82 -26.40 -11.71
C LEU A 12 4.05 -26.06 -10.23
N LEU A 13 5.25 -26.30 -9.69
CA LEU A 13 5.65 -25.85 -8.36
C LEU A 13 6.21 -24.41 -8.33
N ALA A 14 6.50 -23.82 -9.50
CA ALA A 14 7.04 -22.47 -9.62
C ALA A 14 5.96 -21.37 -9.60
N PHE A 15 4.67 -21.74 -9.57
CA PHE A 15 3.56 -20.82 -9.31
C PHE A 15 2.97 -21.08 -7.93
N THR A 16 3.79 -21.00 -6.88
CA THR A 16 3.27 -20.56 -5.59
C THR A 16 2.89 -19.09 -5.76
N GLY A 17 1.61 -18.89 -6.10
CA GLY A 17 0.95 -17.60 -5.99
C GLY A 17 0.98 -17.15 -4.54
N PHE A 18 2.12 -16.61 -4.11
CA PHE A 18 2.17 -15.80 -2.92
C PHE A 18 1.25 -14.61 -3.18
N ALA A 19 0.25 -14.44 -2.32
CA ALA A 19 -0.48 -13.20 -2.18
C ALA A 19 0.56 -12.08 -2.10
N GLN A 20 0.75 -11.38 -3.22
CA GLN A 20 1.64 -10.23 -3.30
C GLN A 20 0.81 -9.08 -2.78
N ASP A 21 0.69 -9.02 -1.46
CA ASP A 21 0.17 -7.88 -0.72
C ASP A 21 1.24 -6.77 -0.75
N GLY A 22 0.89 -5.53 -0.37
CA GLY A 22 1.86 -4.43 -0.25
C GLY A 22 3.07 -4.77 0.62
N LYS A 23 2.90 -5.71 1.57
CA LYS A 23 3.95 -6.36 2.35
C LYS A 23 5.11 -6.91 1.51
N SER A 24 4.83 -7.45 0.33
CA SER A 24 5.85 -8.05 -0.54
C SER A 24 6.84 -7.02 -1.09
N ILE A 25 6.36 -5.82 -1.42
CA ILE A 25 7.21 -4.68 -1.82
C ILE A 25 8.05 -4.26 -0.61
N TYR A 26 7.43 -4.11 0.56
CA TYR A 26 8.16 -3.79 1.78
C TYR A 26 9.29 -4.78 2.06
N ASN A 27 8.99 -6.08 2.13
CA ASN A 27 9.98 -7.12 2.42
C ASN A 27 11.13 -7.15 1.41
N LYS A 28 10.87 -6.80 0.15
CA LYS A 28 11.88 -6.80 -0.91
C LYS A 28 12.88 -5.65 -0.74
N TYR A 29 12.42 -4.48 -0.29
CA TYR A 29 13.23 -3.26 -0.28
C TYR A 29 13.62 -2.75 1.11
N SER A 30 13.02 -3.26 2.18
CA SER A 30 13.22 -2.74 3.54
C SER A 30 14.66 -2.82 4.07
N GLU A 31 15.47 -3.70 3.50
CA GLU A 31 16.88 -3.88 3.89
C GLU A 31 17.87 -3.27 2.88
N ALA A 32 17.36 -2.63 1.82
CA ALA A 32 18.22 -2.03 0.80
C ALA A 32 18.86 -0.72 1.30
N GLU A 33 20.10 -0.48 0.90
CA GLU A 33 20.82 0.75 1.25
C GLU A 33 20.16 1.99 0.61
N GLY A 34 19.98 3.05 1.40
CA GLY A 34 19.29 4.26 0.94
C GLY A 34 17.77 4.12 0.84
N VAL A 35 17.19 3.14 1.55
CA VAL A 35 15.74 2.97 1.70
C VAL A 35 15.33 3.23 3.15
N SER A 36 14.32 4.07 3.33
CA SER A 36 13.59 4.20 4.59
C SER A 36 12.36 3.30 4.55
N ALA A 37 12.21 2.46 5.58
CA ALA A 37 11.14 1.48 5.65
C ALA A 37 10.42 1.56 6.99
N VAL A 38 9.09 1.64 6.96
CA VAL A 38 8.25 1.63 8.17
C VAL A 38 7.14 0.59 8.03
N TYR A 39 6.99 -0.26 9.04
CA TYR A 39 5.87 -1.18 9.18
C TYR A 39 5.09 -0.88 10.45
N ILE A 40 3.78 -0.66 10.32
CA ILE A 40 2.86 -0.57 11.46
C ILE A 40 2.00 -1.83 11.49
N SER A 41 2.12 -2.56 12.59
CA SER A 41 1.36 -3.79 12.82
C SER A 41 -0.08 -3.49 13.26
N PRO A 42 -1.01 -4.44 13.07
CA PRO A 42 -2.36 -4.28 13.59
C PRO A 42 -2.42 -4.20 15.12
N ALA A 43 -1.41 -4.72 15.83
CA ALA A 43 -1.30 -4.51 17.27
C ALA A 43 -1.10 -3.03 17.62
N MET A 44 -0.28 -2.32 16.85
CA MET A 44 -0.07 -0.89 17.04
C MET A 44 -1.34 -0.10 16.71
N PHE A 45 -2.06 -0.42 15.63
CA PHE A 45 -3.34 0.23 15.33
C PHE A 45 -4.39 0.05 16.43
N ARG A 46 -4.46 -1.14 17.06
CA ARG A 46 -5.33 -1.36 18.23
C ARG A 46 -4.90 -0.56 19.46
N LEU A 47 -3.61 -0.27 19.64
CA LEU A 47 -3.14 0.60 20.72
C LEU A 47 -3.53 2.04 20.44
N ILE A 48 -3.26 2.52 19.22
CA ILE A 48 -3.63 3.86 18.75
C ILE A 48 -5.14 4.07 18.85
N GLY A 49 -5.95 3.15 18.34
CA GLY A 49 -7.42 3.24 18.38
C GLY A 49 -8.05 3.11 19.78
N LYS A 50 -7.27 2.91 20.84
CA LYS A 50 -7.72 3.01 22.24
C LYS A 50 -7.43 4.36 22.88
N ILE A 51 -6.62 5.19 22.22
CA ILE A 51 -6.35 6.54 22.67
C ILE A 51 -7.59 7.39 22.34
N PRO A 52 -8.29 7.95 23.34
CA PRO A 52 -9.44 8.81 23.07
C PRO A 52 -8.98 10.08 22.35
N ASN A 53 -9.80 10.59 21.44
CA ASN A 53 -9.58 11.85 20.71
C ASN A 53 -8.26 11.90 19.92
N ILE A 54 -8.00 10.89 19.07
CA ILE A 54 -7.06 11.09 17.96
C ILE A 54 -7.73 12.06 16.98
N GLN A 55 -7.60 13.34 17.29
CA GLN A 55 -7.91 14.45 16.41
C GLN A 55 -6.65 14.66 15.56
N VAL A 56 -6.82 14.70 14.25
CA VAL A 56 -5.81 15.36 13.42
C VAL A 56 -5.91 16.84 13.76
N GLU A 57 -4.78 17.48 14.10
CA GLU A 57 -4.76 18.90 14.46
C GLU A 57 -5.62 19.70 13.46
N ASN A 58 -6.61 20.43 13.98
CA ASN A 58 -7.56 21.25 13.22
C ASN A 58 -8.67 20.50 12.44
N SER A 59 -9.06 19.29 12.84
CA SER A 59 -10.25 18.62 12.30
C SER A 59 -11.06 17.91 13.38
N ASP A 60 -12.40 18.07 13.36
CA ASP A 60 -13.35 17.35 14.24
C ASP A 60 -13.56 15.88 13.80
N VAL A 61 -12.73 15.39 12.87
CA VAL A 61 -12.87 14.07 12.24
C VAL A 61 -12.35 12.99 13.17
N ASN A 62 -13.25 12.13 13.65
CA ASN A 62 -12.88 10.97 14.46
C ASN A 62 -12.36 9.82 13.58
N LEU A 63 -11.04 9.67 13.51
CA LEU A 63 -10.39 8.61 12.72
C LEU A 63 -10.34 7.24 13.42
N THR A 64 -10.78 7.16 14.68
CA THR A 64 -10.69 5.93 15.49
C THR A 64 -11.30 4.70 14.78
N PRO A 65 -12.51 4.76 14.19
CA PRO A 65 -13.10 3.60 13.52
C PRO A 65 -12.27 3.10 12.33
N VAL A 66 -11.67 4.02 11.58
CA VAL A 66 -10.84 3.69 10.42
C VAL A 66 -9.50 3.11 10.85
N ILE A 67 -8.86 3.70 11.86
CA ILE A 67 -7.63 3.16 12.45
C ILE A 67 -7.85 1.74 12.97
N GLN A 68 -8.98 1.47 13.63
CA GLN A 68 -9.31 0.13 14.13
C GLN A 68 -9.57 -0.89 13.01
N ALA A 69 -9.96 -0.44 11.82
CA ALA A 69 -10.19 -1.29 10.65
C ALA A 69 -8.91 -1.65 9.88
N LEU A 70 -7.77 -1.02 10.21
CA LEU A 70 -6.48 -1.29 9.58
C LEU A 70 -5.84 -2.57 10.12
N ASN A 71 -5.38 -3.40 9.18
CA ASN A 71 -4.70 -4.67 9.43
C ASN A 71 -3.18 -4.58 9.23
N GLY A 72 -2.67 -3.50 8.63
CA GLY A 72 -1.25 -3.28 8.46
C GLY A 72 -0.95 -2.05 7.61
N MET A 73 0.19 -1.42 7.84
CA MET A 73 0.73 -0.36 6.97
C MET A 73 2.18 -0.66 6.64
N TYR A 74 2.52 -0.52 5.37
CA TYR A 74 3.84 -0.75 4.82
C TYR A 74 4.26 0.50 4.05
N LEU A 75 5.34 1.14 4.49
CA LEU A 75 5.90 2.31 3.85
C LEU A 75 7.33 2.01 3.42
N ILE A 76 7.64 2.38 2.19
CA ILE A 76 8.98 2.39 1.62
C ILE A 76 9.19 3.76 0.97
N SER A 77 10.26 4.46 1.35
CA SER A 77 10.73 5.65 0.63
C SER A 77 12.19 5.49 0.25
N SER A 78 12.58 5.97 -0.93
CA SER A 78 13.97 5.96 -1.37
C SER A 78 14.31 7.18 -2.19
N GLU A 79 15.54 7.64 -2.02
CA GLU A 79 16.15 8.72 -2.82
C GLU A 79 17.14 8.18 -3.87
N ASN A 80 17.32 6.85 -3.93
CA ASN A 80 18.24 6.21 -4.86
C ASN A 80 17.55 6.02 -6.23
N PRO A 81 18.02 6.65 -7.32
CA PRO A 81 17.32 6.61 -8.61
C PRO A 81 17.13 5.21 -9.19
N ARG A 82 18.08 4.29 -8.95
CA ARG A 82 17.96 2.90 -9.42
C ARG A 82 16.87 2.16 -8.65
N ILE A 83 16.91 2.26 -7.33
CA ILE A 83 15.91 1.63 -6.45
C ILE A 83 14.52 2.21 -6.74
N ASN A 84 14.40 3.53 -6.91
CA ASN A 84 13.15 4.20 -7.24
C ASN A 84 12.50 3.64 -8.51
N ALA A 85 13.30 3.40 -9.56
CA ALA A 85 12.80 2.81 -10.80
C ALA A 85 12.26 1.38 -10.58
N GLU A 86 12.94 0.59 -9.75
CA GLU A 86 12.52 -0.78 -9.43
C GLU A 86 11.25 -0.81 -8.57
N ILE A 87 11.21 -0.04 -7.46
CA ILE A 87 10.02 0.00 -6.60
C ILE A 87 8.83 0.51 -7.41
N LYS A 88 9.00 1.53 -8.26
CA LYS A 88 7.94 2.02 -9.16
C LYS A 88 7.43 0.93 -10.09
N ALA A 89 8.31 0.16 -10.72
CA ALA A 89 7.91 -0.91 -11.63
C ALA A 89 7.11 -1.99 -10.89
N ASP A 90 7.57 -2.39 -9.71
CA ASP A 90 6.90 -3.42 -8.91
C ASP A 90 5.61 -2.93 -8.27
N ALA A 91 5.53 -1.67 -7.85
CA ALA A 91 4.30 -1.04 -7.36
C ALA A 91 3.23 -1.00 -8.46
N ASN A 92 3.57 -0.59 -9.68
CA ASN A 92 2.61 -0.61 -10.80
C ASN A 92 2.15 -2.03 -11.11
N ARG A 93 3.08 -3.00 -11.16
CA ARG A 93 2.74 -4.42 -11.38
C ARG A 93 1.82 -4.96 -10.29
N PHE A 94 2.08 -4.61 -9.04
CA PHE A 94 1.26 -4.96 -7.88
C PHE A 94 -0.16 -4.39 -7.99
N LEU A 95 -0.30 -3.11 -8.36
CA LEU A 95 -1.60 -2.48 -8.56
C LEU A 95 -2.38 -3.13 -9.71
N GLU A 96 -1.74 -3.35 -10.86
CA GLU A 96 -2.37 -3.95 -12.04
C GLU A 96 -2.82 -5.38 -11.79
N LYS A 97 -1.94 -6.22 -11.22
CA LYS A 97 -2.22 -7.62 -10.93
C LYS A 97 -3.40 -7.80 -9.98
N ASN A 98 -3.50 -6.94 -8.98
CA ASN A 98 -4.56 -6.99 -7.98
C ASN A 98 -5.79 -6.15 -8.37
N GLN A 99 -5.79 -5.51 -9.55
CA GLN A 99 -6.91 -4.72 -10.06
C GLN A 99 -7.30 -3.55 -9.14
N TYR A 100 -6.31 -2.83 -8.62
CA TYR A 100 -6.55 -1.59 -7.90
C TYR A 100 -7.17 -0.52 -8.81
N GLU A 101 -8.16 0.19 -8.30
CA GLU A 101 -8.83 1.31 -8.94
C GLU A 101 -8.13 2.63 -8.57
N LEU A 102 -7.79 3.46 -9.56
CA LEU A 102 -7.26 4.80 -9.32
C LEU A 102 -8.39 5.72 -8.85
N LEU A 103 -8.26 6.28 -7.65
CA LEU A 103 -9.24 7.23 -7.10
C LEU A 103 -8.84 8.68 -7.35
N MET A 104 -7.55 8.98 -7.21
CA MET A 104 -7.03 10.33 -7.35
C MET A 104 -5.66 10.31 -7.99
N GLU A 105 -5.43 11.25 -8.90
CA GLU A 105 -4.10 11.60 -9.38
C GLU A 105 -3.94 13.13 -9.31
N ALA A 106 -2.88 13.57 -8.65
CA ALA A 106 -2.49 14.97 -8.58
C ALA A 106 -1.08 15.12 -9.16
N LYS A 107 -0.86 16.19 -9.92
CA LYS A 107 0.42 16.52 -10.55
C LYS A 107 0.71 17.99 -10.30
N ASP A 108 1.81 18.28 -9.61
CA ASP A 108 2.22 19.65 -9.31
C ASP A 108 3.75 19.73 -9.20
N GLY A 109 4.39 20.78 -9.74
CA GLY A 109 5.82 21.03 -9.53
C GLY A 109 6.81 19.92 -9.94
N GLY A 110 6.39 18.90 -10.70
CA GLY A 110 7.20 17.71 -11.00
C GLY A 110 7.03 16.57 -9.99
N GLU A 111 6.11 16.72 -9.04
CA GLU A 111 5.56 15.68 -8.19
C GLU A 111 4.32 15.05 -8.86
N THR A 112 4.14 13.75 -8.68
CA THR A 112 2.90 13.04 -9.01
C THR A 112 2.48 12.21 -7.81
N VAL A 113 1.26 12.42 -7.32
CA VAL A 113 0.67 11.61 -6.25
C VAL A 113 -0.49 10.82 -6.84
N ARG A 114 -0.51 9.51 -6.59
CA ARG A 114 -1.60 8.61 -6.98
C ARG A 114 -2.15 7.90 -5.75
N ILE A 115 -3.46 7.92 -5.60
CA ILE A 115 -4.18 7.15 -4.58
C ILE A 115 -5.02 6.10 -5.29
N CYS A 116 -4.83 4.84 -4.89
CA CYS A 116 -5.51 3.69 -5.45
C CYS A 116 -6.17 2.86 -4.35
N THR A 117 -7.31 2.24 -4.64
CA THR A 117 -8.00 1.34 -3.72
C THR A 117 -8.34 0.00 -4.33
N LEU A 118 -8.40 -1.03 -3.49
CA LEU A 118 -8.88 -2.35 -3.84
C LEU A 118 -10.25 -2.58 -3.19
N GLY A 119 -11.20 -3.04 -4.00
CA GLY A 119 -12.56 -3.34 -3.56
C GLY A 119 -13.57 -2.26 -3.97
N LYS A 120 -14.84 -2.67 -4.07
CA LYS A 120 -15.96 -1.81 -4.44
C LYS A 120 -16.66 -1.29 -3.18
N ASP A 121 -17.64 -2.03 -2.65
CA ASP A 121 -18.42 -1.58 -1.49
C ASP A 121 -17.63 -1.67 -0.18
N ILE A 122 -16.72 -2.65 -0.11
CA ILE A 122 -15.77 -2.82 0.98
C ILE A 122 -14.38 -2.60 0.40
N ILE A 123 -13.70 -1.57 0.87
CA ILE A 123 -12.31 -1.28 0.55
C ILE A 123 -11.44 -2.18 1.43
N THR A 124 -10.60 -2.99 0.78
CA THR A 124 -9.71 -3.94 1.46
C THR A 124 -8.24 -3.56 1.39
N GLY A 125 -7.90 -2.62 0.51
CA GLY A 125 -6.54 -2.12 0.35
C GLY A 125 -6.55 -0.68 -0.14
N PHE A 126 -5.58 0.10 0.34
CA PHE A 126 -5.35 1.47 -0.06
C PHE A 126 -3.86 1.65 -0.32
N VAL A 127 -3.51 2.27 -1.44
CA VAL A 127 -2.12 2.47 -1.85
C VAL A 127 -1.94 3.93 -2.24
N LEU A 128 -0.88 4.55 -1.71
CA LEU A 128 -0.41 5.86 -2.11
C LEU A 128 0.97 5.71 -2.76
N LEU A 129 1.10 6.28 -3.95
CA LEU A 129 2.36 6.42 -4.65
C LEU A 129 2.68 7.91 -4.79
N ALA A 130 3.83 8.34 -4.28
CA ALA A 130 4.34 9.69 -4.50
C ALA A 130 5.64 9.61 -5.30
N PHE A 131 5.67 10.30 -6.43
CA PHE A 131 6.82 10.39 -7.33
C PHE A 131 7.31 11.82 -7.33
N GLN A 132 8.52 12.06 -6.86
CA GLN A 132 9.23 13.32 -7.03
C GLN A 132 10.48 13.09 -7.88
N ARG A 133 11.19 14.15 -8.28
CA ARG A 133 12.34 14.04 -9.20
C ARG A 133 13.38 13.02 -8.74
N ASN A 134 13.67 12.98 -7.44
CA ASN A 134 14.71 12.12 -6.87
C ASN A 134 14.18 11.18 -5.78
N GLU A 135 12.91 11.28 -5.39
CA GLU A 135 12.33 10.47 -4.32
C GLU A 135 11.14 9.67 -4.85
N PHE A 136 11.03 8.42 -4.41
CA PHE A 136 9.83 7.63 -4.58
C PHE A 136 9.35 7.09 -3.25
N THR A 137 8.07 7.36 -2.95
CA THR A 137 7.40 6.84 -1.76
C THR A 137 6.26 5.92 -2.16
N PHE A 138 6.24 4.74 -1.56
CA PHE A 138 5.18 3.75 -1.63
C PHE A 138 4.60 3.56 -0.23
N ILE A 139 3.28 3.70 -0.10
CA ILE A 139 2.54 3.38 1.13
C ILE A 139 1.43 2.41 0.76
N SER A 140 1.34 1.29 1.45
CA SER A 140 0.23 0.34 1.37
C SER A 140 -0.40 0.18 2.73
N LEU A 141 -1.73 0.29 2.76
CA LEU A 141 -2.59 0.10 3.92
C LEU A 141 -3.52 -1.06 3.62
N ASP A 142 -3.47 -2.09 4.45
CA ASP A 142 -4.40 -3.21 4.38
C ASP A 142 -5.46 -3.02 5.47
N GLY A 143 -6.72 -3.32 5.17
CA GLY A 143 -7.81 -3.11 6.11
C GLY A 143 -9.13 -3.65 5.59
N LYS A 144 -10.22 -3.45 6.32
CA LYS A 144 -11.58 -3.69 5.81
C LYS A 144 -12.48 -2.55 6.25
N MET A 145 -12.80 -1.65 5.32
CA MET A 145 -13.67 -0.50 5.60
C MET A 145 -14.78 -0.42 4.56
N LYS A 146 -15.95 0.11 4.92
CA LYS A 146 -16.97 0.41 3.92
C LYS A 146 -16.53 1.62 3.10
N ARG A 147 -16.86 1.63 1.81
CA ARG A 147 -16.59 2.78 0.95
C ARG A 147 -17.28 4.06 1.46
N GLU A 148 -18.50 3.93 1.97
CA GLU A 148 -19.25 5.04 2.58
C GLU A 148 -18.50 5.69 3.75
N ASP A 149 -17.77 4.91 4.55
CA ASP A 149 -16.97 5.43 5.65
C ASP A 149 -15.77 6.24 5.14
N LEU A 150 -15.13 5.78 4.06
CA LEU A 150 -14.05 6.52 3.39
C LEU A 150 -14.56 7.83 2.78
N GLU A 151 -15.70 7.78 2.07
CA GLU A 151 -16.32 8.95 1.45
C GLU A 151 -16.69 10.00 2.49
N ARG A 152 -17.22 9.58 3.65
CA ARG A 152 -17.53 10.47 4.77
C ARG A 152 -16.28 11.18 5.29
N LEU A 153 -15.18 10.45 5.50
CA LEU A 153 -13.91 11.06 5.93
C LEU A 153 -13.39 12.11 4.95
N ILE A 154 -13.50 11.84 3.64
CA ILE A 154 -13.07 12.79 2.61
C ILE A 154 -13.99 14.01 2.60
N ALA A 155 -15.29 13.83 2.81
CA ALA A 155 -16.24 14.93 2.88
C ALA A 155 -16.05 15.83 4.11
N GLU A 156 -15.77 15.24 5.27
CA GLU A 156 -15.58 15.95 6.55
C GLU A 156 -14.20 16.65 6.69
N SER A 157 -13.25 16.36 5.79
CA SER A 157 -11.92 17.01 5.77
C SER A 157 -11.85 18.28 4.91
N ARG A 158 -12.99 18.74 4.37
CA ARG A 158 -13.14 20.02 3.67
C ARG A 158 -13.60 21.13 4.62
#